data_AF-A0A0L8H8G4-F1
#
_entry.id   AF-A0A0L8H8G4-F1
#
_cell.length_a   1.000
_cell.length_b   1.000
_cell.length_c   1.000
_cell.angle_alpha   90.00
_cell.angle_beta   90.00
_cell.angle_gamma   90.00
#
_symmetry.space_group_name_H-M   'P 1'
#
loop_
_entity.id
_entity.type
_entity.pdbx_description
1 polymer ?
#
loop_
_entity_poly.entity_id
_entity_poly.type
_entity_poly.pdbx_seq_one_letter_code
_entity_poly.pdbx_strand_id
1 'polypeptide(L)' 'MSLTPSDTIYKFKRLQFPIKLSFAMTINKARGKSLQMVGLNLTEQVFSQGQLY' A
#
# COMPACT_ATOMS: atom_id res chain seq x y z
N MET A 1 33.14 7.94 6.30
CA MET A 1 32.68 7.37 5.00
C MET A 1 31.42 8.12 4.62
N SER A 2 31.52 9.17 3.80
CA SER A 2 30.36 9.95 3.34
C SER A 2 29.70 9.23 2.17
N LEU A 3 28.44 8.84 2.34
CA LEU A 3 27.60 8.37 1.24
C LEU A 3 27.33 9.58 0.33
N THR A 4 28.09 9.73 -0.73
CA THR A 4 27.73 10.68 -1.79
C THR A 4 26.42 10.19 -2.43
N PRO A 5 25.42 11.05 -2.62
CA PRO A 5 24.21 10.66 -3.34
C PRO A 5 24.64 10.36 -4.77
N SER A 6 24.55 9.10 -5.18
CA SER A 6 24.76 8.75 -6.57
C SER A 6 23.59 9.36 -7.35
N ASP A 7 23.84 10.45 -8.08
CA ASP A 7 22.90 11.14 -8.97
C ASP A 7 22.50 10.29 -10.20
N THR A 8 22.52 8.95 -10.06
CA THR A 8 21.98 8.03 -11.05
C THR A 8 20.54 7.70 -10.69
N ILE A 9 19.61 8.25 -11.49
CA ILE A 9 18.20 7.87 -11.44
C ILE A 9 18.07 6.47 -12.02
N TYR A 10 18.21 5.44 -11.18
CA TYR A 10 17.94 4.07 -11.58
C TYR A 10 16.44 3.89 -11.84
N LYS A 11 16.06 3.80 -13.11
CA LYS A 11 14.67 3.54 -13.51
C LYS A 11 14.36 2.05 -13.33
N PHE A 12 13.88 1.67 -12.15
CA PHE A 12 13.35 0.33 -11.91
C PHE A 12 12.07 0.13 -12.72
N LYS A 13 12.09 -0.87 -13.62
CA LYS A 13 10.89 -1.31 -14.37
C LYS A 13 10.35 -2.58 -13.73
N ARG A 14 9.05 -2.60 -13.44
CA ARG A 14 8.34 -3.77 -12.90
C ARG A 14 7.59 -4.47 -14.03
N LEU A 15 7.90 -5.74 -14.27
CA LEU A 15 7.14 -6.61 -15.16
C LEU A 15 6.31 -7.58 -14.30
N GLN A 16 5.02 -7.29 -14.14
CA GLN A 16 4.07 -8.14 -13.40
C GLN A 16 2.67 -7.90 -13.95
N PHE A 17 1.86 -8.97 -14.09
CA PHE A 17 0.45 -8.82 -14.43
C PHE A 17 -0.30 -7.96 -13.38
N PRO A 18 -1.23 -7.09 -13.80
CA PRO A 18 -1.95 -6.20 -12.88
C PRO A 18 -3.11 -6.93 -12.16
N ILE A 19 -2.87 -8.16 -11.70
CA ILE A 19 -3.88 -9.02 -11.05
C ILE A 19 -3.38 -9.36 -9.64
N LYS A 20 -4.26 -9.25 -8.64
CA LYS A 20 -4.01 -9.68 -7.26
C LYS A 20 -5.27 -10.36 -6.73
N LEU A 21 -5.14 -11.58 -6.20
CA LEU A 21 -6.19 -12.24 -5.43
C LEU A 21 -6.34 -11.50 -4.10
N SER A 22 -7.52 -10.96 -3.76
CA SER A 22 -7.68 -10.15 -2.55
C SER A 22 -9.07 -10.32 -1.94
N PHE A 23 -9.20 -11.29 -1.03
CA PHE A 23 -10.36 -11.39 -0.13
C PHE A 23 -10.23 -10.42 1.05
N ALA A 24 -9.00 -10.20 1.52
CA ALA A 24 -8.63 -9.15 2.45
C ALA A 24 -7.67 -8.18 1.76
N MET A 25 -7.76 -6.90 2.09
CA MET A 25 -6.86 -5.86 1.61
C MET A 25 -6.50 -4.92 2.74
N THR A 26 -5.32 -4.31 2.66
CA THR A 26 -4.93 -3.30 3.65
C THR A 26 -5.77 -2.04 3.49
N ILE A 27 -6.01 -1.32 4.58
CA ILE A 27 -6.80 -0.07 4.59
C ILE A 27 -6.29 0.93 3.53
N ASN A 28 -4.97 1.06 3.38
CA ASN A 28 -4.37 1.95 2.39
C ASN A 28 -4.66 1.54 0.94
N LYS A 29 -4.89 0.25 0.67
CA LYS A 29 -5.30 -0.23 -0.67
C LYS A 29 -6.80 -0.06 -0.91
N ALA A 30 -7.61 -0.13 0.15
CA ALA A 30 -9.06 0.06 0.08
C ALA A 30 -9.47 1.54 -0.07
N ARG A 31 -8.59 2.48 0.31
CA ARG A 31 -8.86 3.92 0.24
C ARG A 31 -9.27 4.33 -1.18
N GLY A 32 -10.43 5.01 -1.30
CA GLY A 32 -10.99 5.46 -2.58
C GLY A 32 -11.66 4.36 -3.41
N LYS A 33 -11.92 3.18 -2.84
CA LYS A 33 -12.73 2.12 -3.45
C LYS A 33 -14.11 2.08 -2.80
N SER A 34 -15.16 1.92 -3.62
CA SER A 34 -16.50 1.61 -3.12
C SER A 34 -16.62 0.09 -2.95
N LEU A 35 -16.91 -0.35 -1.73
CA LEU A 35 -17.14 -1.75 -1.37
C LEU A 35 -18.54 -1.85 -0.77
N GLN A 36 -19.36 -2.79 -1.24
CA GLN A 36 -20.74 -2.96 -0.73
C GLN A 36 -20.77 -3.54 0.69
N MET A 37 -19.82 -4.43 1.01
CA MET A 37 -19.66 -5.05 2.31
C MET A 37 -18.18 -5.22 2.61
N VAL A 38 -17.75 -4.82 3.81
CA VAL A 38 -16.36 -4.93 4.25
C VAL A 38 -16.31 -5.32 5.72
N GLY A 39 -15.44 -6.26 6.06
CA GLY A 39 -15.08 -6.56 7.45
C GLY A 39 -13.78 -5.85 7.81
N LEU A 40 -13.77 -5.15 8.95
CA LEU A 40 -12.60 -4.46 9.45
C LEU A 40 -11.93 -5.31 10.55
N ASN A 41 -10.67 -5.67 10.36
CA ASN A 41 -9.87 -6.32 11.39
C ASN A 41 -8.80 -5.36 11.90
N LEU A 42 -8.92 -4.92 13.16
CA LEU A 42 -8.01 -3.97 13.83
C LEU A 42 -7.12 -4.63 14.88
N THR A 43 -6.87 -5.95 14.78
CA THR A 43 -5.92 -6.62 15.68
C THR A 43 -4.49 -6.09 15.52
N GLU A 44 -4.14 -5.59 14.34
CA GLU A 44 -2.88 -4.89 14.10
C GLU A 44 -3.04 -3.37 14.19
N GLN A 45 -1.99 -2.68 14.67
CA GLN A 45 -2.02 -1.25 14.93
C GLN A 45 -2.27 -0.42 13.66
N VAL A 46 -3.19 0.53 13.79
CA VAL A 46 -3.52 1.55 12.79
C VAL A 46 -2.59 2.73 13.03
N PHE A 47 -1.49 2.80 12.28
CA PHE A 47 -0.40 3.74 12.57
C PHE A 47 -0.58 5.15 11.99
N SER A 48 -1.54 5.37 11.09
CA SER A 48 -1.68 6.69 10.43
C SER A 48 -3.03 7.36 10.67
N GLN A 49 -2.97 8.69 10.79
CA GLN A 49 -4.13 9.53 11.03
C GLN A 49 -5.13 9.42 9.87
N GLY A 50 -6.43 9.27 10.22
CA GLY A 50 -7.50 9.20 9.22
C GLY A 50 -7.64 7.84 8.51
N GLN A 51 -7.16 6.74 9.09
CA GLN A 51 -7.39 5.39 8.53
C GLN A 51 -8.75 4.78 8.88
N LEU A 52 -9.42 5.30 9.91
CA LEU A 52 -10.74 4.85 10.35
C LEU A 52 -11.89 5.77 9.91
N TYR A 53 -11.57 6.92 9.32
CA TYR A 53 -12.53 7.87 8.74
C TYR A 53 -12.68 7.59 7.25
#